data_AF-A0A969UWU1-F1
#
_entry.id   AF-A0A969UWU1-F1
#
_cell.length_a   1.000
_cell.length_b   1.000
_cell.length_c   1.000
_cell.angle_alpha   90.00
_cell.angle_beta   90.00
_cell.angle_gamma   90.00
#
_symmetry.space_group_name_H-M   'P 1'
#
loop_
_entity.id
_entity.type
_entity.pdbx_description
1 polymer ?
#
loop_
_entity_poly.entity_id
_entity_poly.type
_entity_poly.pdbx_seq_one_letter_code
_entity_poly.pdbx_strand_id
1 'polypeptide(L)'
;MFFSDTFGPYPFDVYGAVVVNTQTGSALETQTLSLFGIDALGRASTEETIAHEVSHQWFGNSVALADWSDIWLNESFATYSQGLWIEHRQGREALNDWVKGEYRFVAESLDQLVPPGEPPADDLFNSGVYDWGALGLHALRLEVGDDSFFDTLQTYFDRFQGGNVTADDFIETAEDVSGLELSAFFDRWFYSEDLPAIPELGLTATPLVGQTGVNLSDFAGQFVKATVNVSQETVAYNNKGGFYAVDNPEGIVIDPLTGIRIAPGEPGYAAAALKQSVRTLDNGEQTFTLQGGFYYVPYLLANGNPKDFYTPFADANRDALNHVQFFVTW
;
A
#
# COMPACT_ATOMS: atom_id res chain seq x y z
N MET A 1 18.15 8.59 -20.82
CA MET A 1 17.19 8.43 -21.94
C MET A 1 15.80 8.27 -21.37
N PHE A 2 15.47 7.19 -20.65
CA PHE A 2 14.14 7.00 -20.04
C PHE A 2 13.54 8.27 -19.40
N PHE A 3 14.16 8.84 -18.36
CA PHE A 3 13.62 10.06 -17.75
C PHE A 3 13.59 11.29 -18.65
N SER A 4 14.48 11.38 -19.64
CA SER A 4 14.42 12.46 -20.62
C SER A 4 13.22 12.34 -21.55
N ASP A 5 12.80 11.11 -21.85
CA ASP A 5 11.62 10.83 -22.65
C ASP A 5 10.33 10.96 -21.81
N THR A 6 10.42 10.74 -20.49
CA THR A 6 9.27 10.78 -19.56
C THR A 6 9.00 12.17 -18.99
N PHE A 7 10.03 12.94 -18.61
CA PHE A 7 9.90 14.22 -17.88
C PHE A 7 10.24 15.43 -18.75
N GLY A 8 10.90 15.23 -19.90
CA GLY A 8 11.41 16.29 -20.76
C GLY A 8 12.94 16.31 -20.82
N PRO A 9 13.54 17.16 -21.68
CA PRO A 9 14.99 17.19 -21.89
C PRO A 9 15.77 17.32 -20.58
N TYR A 10 16.94 16.67 -20.50
CA TYR A 10 17.79 16.76 -19.32
C TYR A 10 18.17 18.25 -19.06
N PRO A 11 17.92 18.79 -17.85
CA PRO A 11 18.02 20.24 -17.60
C PRO A 11 19.44 20.80 -17.52
N PHE A 12 20.48 19.95 -17.52
CA PHE A 12 21.86 20.37 -17.34
C PHE A 12 22.77 19.88 -18.47
N ASP A 13 23.97 20.45 -18.58
CA ASP A 13 24.94 20.07 -19.64
C ASP A 13 25.64 18.73 -19.36
N VAL A 14 25.72 18.33 -18.09
CA VAL A 14 26.48 17.16 -17.65
C VAL A 14 25.82 16.51 -16.43
N TYR A 15 25.90 15.19 -16.39
CA TYR A 15 25.59 14.39 -15.21
C TYR A 15 26.81 13.56 -14.83
N GLY A 16 27.12 13.50 -13.55
CA GLY A 16 28.13 12.63 -12.96
C GLY A 16 27.58 11.91 -11.73
N ALA A 17 28.30 10.88 -11.31
CA ALA A 17 28.05 10.19 -10.05
C ALA A 17 29.38 9.96 -9.34
N VAL A 18 29.38 10.09 -8.01
CA VAL A 18 30.52 9.78 -7.16
C VAL A 18 30.14 8.67 -6.20
N VAL A 19 30.89 7.57 -6.24
CA VAL A 19 30.81 6.54 -5.19
C VAL A 19 31.93 6.80 -4.19
N VAL A 20 31.56 7.01 -2.93
CA VAL A 20 32.51 7.13 -1.82
C VAL A 20 32.69 5.79 -1.11
N ASN A 21 33.92 5.47 -0.70
CA ASN A 21 34.22 4.26 0.06
C ASN A 21 33.85 4.44 1.55
N THR A 22 32.57 4.69 1.82
CA THR A 22 31.98 4.92 3.14
C THR A 22 30.52 4.50 3.09
N GLN A 23 30.00 3.97 4.20
CA GLN A 23 28.57 3.71 4.35
C GLN A 23 27.89 5.04 4.72
N THR A 24 27.14 5.61 3.80
CA THR A 24 26.51 6.92 4.00
C THR A 24 25.10 6.80 4.57
N GLY A 25 24.48 5.62 4.50
CA GLY A 25 23.10 5.39 4.92
C GLY A 25 22.07 5.82 3.87
N SER A 26 22.38 6.87 3.10
CA SER A 26 21.56 7.39 2.00
C SER A 26 22.44 7.83 0.82
N ALA A 27 21.82 8.04 -0.34
CA ALA A 27 22.44 8.77 -1.45
C ALA A 27 22.04 10.26 -1.38
N LEU A 28 22.71 11.10 -2.16
CA LEU A 28 22.41 12.53 -2.26
C LEU A 28 22.34 12.95 -3.72
N GLU A 29 21.33 13.73 -4.03
CA GLU A 29 20.88 14.13 -5.35
C GLU A 29 21.60 15.35 -5.91
N THR A 30 22.74 15.70 -5.30
CA THR A 30 23.52 16.92 -5.56
C THR A 30 23.56 17.22 -7.05
N GLN A 31 23.05 18.39 -7.43
CA GLN A 31 22.85 18.78 -8.82
C GLN A 31 24.09 18.49 -9.69
N THR A 32 23.89 17.77 -10.80
CA THR A 32 24.92 17.28 -11.74
C THR A 32 25.95 16.27 -11.19
N LEU A 33 25.92 15.91 -9.90
CA LEU A 33 26.90 15.03 -9.27
C LEU A 33 26.32 14.23 -8.10
N SER A 34 25.44 13.26 -8.38
CA SER A 34 24.84 12.44 -7.32
C SER A 34 25.91 11.64 -6.56
N LEU A 35 25.78 11.61 -5.23
CA LEU A 35 26.72 10.96 -4.33
C LEU A 35 26.11 9.68 -3.76
N PHE A 36 26.87 8.59 -3.83
CA PHE A 36 26.47 7.28 -3.33
C PHE A 36 27.52 6.75 -2.35
N GLY A 37 27.07 6.21 -1.22
CA GLY A 37 27.91 5.38 -0.36
C GLY A 37 28.17 4.00 -0.97
N ILE A 38 29.17 3.29 -0.44
CA ILE A 38 29.49 1.92 -0.87
C ILE A 38 28.35 0.94 -0.57
N ASP A 39 27.51 1.28 0.40
CA ASP A 39 26.32 0.57 0.81
C ASP A 39 25.18 0.64 -0.21
N ALA A 40 25.19 1.58 -1.15
CA ALA A 40 24.25 1.63 -2.27
C ALA A 40 24.59 0.64 -3.40
N LEU A 41 25.80 0.06 -3.41
CA LEU A 41 26.25 -0.84 -4.47
C LEU A 41 25.94 -2.32 -4.19
N GLY A 42 25.66 -3.06 -5.27
CA GLY A 42 25.56 -4.54 -5.24
C GLY A 42 24.26 -5.06 -4.62
N ARG A 43 23.27 -4.20 -4.42
CA ARG A 43 21.91 -4.57 -3.99
C ARG A 43 21.04 -4.80 -5.23
N ALA A 44 19.97 -5.58 -5.08
CA ALA A 44 18.96 -5.70 -6.12
C ALA A 44 18.35 -4.33 -6.48
N SER A 45 18.22 -3.45 -5.49
CA SER A 45 17.67 -2.09 -5.61
C SER A 45 18.69 -1.02 -6.04
N THR A 46 19.94 -1.38 -6.41
CA THR A 46 20.93 -0.35 -6.80
C THR A 46 20.46 0.49 -7.98
N GLU A 47 19.79 -0.10 -8.97
CA GLU A 47 19.24 0.69 -10.10
C GLU A 47 18.09 1.61 -9.65
N GLU A 48 17.26 1.19 -8.69
CA GLU A 48 16.18 1.99 -8.12
C GLU A 48 16.74 3.22 -7.39
N THR A 49 17.77 3.04 -6.54
CA THR A 49 18.45 4.16 -5.90
C THR A 49 19.06 5.12 -6.93
N ILE A 50 19.70 4.61 -7.99
CA ILE A 50 20.21 5.48 -9.05
C ILE A 50 19.06 6.22 -9.76
N ALA A 51 17.93 5.54 -10.00
CA ALA A 51 16.76 6.14 -10.63
C ALA A 51 16.19 7.29 -9.77
N HIS A 52 16.12 7.10 -8.46
CA HIS A 52 15.76 8.13 -7.47
C HIS A 52 16.65 9.37 -7.64
N GLU A 53 17.97 9.22 -7.49
CA GLU A 53 18.90 10.35 -7.53
C GLU A 53 18.96 11.07 -8.89
N VAL A 54 18.78 10.33 -9.99
CA VAL A 54 18.76 10.90 -11.34
C VAL A 54 17.46 11.66 -11.59
N SER A 55 16.33 11.19 -11.06
CA SER A 55 15.04 11.88 -11.24
C SER A 55 15.04 13.26 -10.60
N HIS A 56 15.76 13.43 -9.49
CA HIS A 56 15.90 14.71 -8.81
C HIS A 56 16.51 15.81 -9.67
N GLN A 57 17.22 15.46 -10.74
CA GLN A 57 17.75 16.46 -11.66
C GLN A 57 16.62 17.29 -12.31
N TRP A 58 15.43 16.72 -12.50
CA TRP A 58 14.21 17.44 -12.91
C TRP A 58 13.48 18.00 -11.69
N PHE A 59 13.06 17.14 -10.76
CA PHE A 59 12.20 17.49 -9.62
C PHE A 59 13.00 17.53 -8.31
N GLY A 60 13.22 18.73 -7.77
CA GLY A 60 14.04 19.00 -6.59
C GLY A 60 15.29 19.82 -6.88
N ASN A 61 15.91 19.63 -8.06
CA ASN A 61 17.03 20.48 -8.50
C ASN A 61 16.59 21.56 -9.50
N SER A 62 16.07 21.17 -10.67
CA SER A 62 15.67 22.15 -11.70
C SER A 62 14.35 22.83 -11.35
N VAL A 63 13.34 22.06 -10.96
CA VAL A 63 12.10 22.52 -10.33
C VAL A 63 12.28 22.37 -8.82
N ALA A 64 12.66 23.45 -8.12
CA ALA A 64 13.04 23.40 -6.71
C ALA A 64 11.89 23.84 -5.78
N LEU A 65 11.92 23.47 -4.51
CA LEU A 65 10.88 23.86 -3.55
C LEU A 65 10.93 25.36 -3.23
N ALA A 66 9.76 25.98 -3.07
CA ALA A 66 9.63 27.30 -2.45
C ALA A 66 9.69 27.22 -0.91
N ASP A 67 9.16 26.15 -0.32
CA ASP A 67 9.17 25.87 1.11
C ASP A 67 9.42 24.37 1.38
N TRP A 68 10.05 24.06 2.51
CA TRP A 68 10.35 22.68 2.91
C TRP A 68 9.11 21.90 3.36
N SER A 69 8.00 22.57 3.67
CA SER A 69 6.73 21.87 3.92
C SER A 69 6.26 21.06 2.71
N ASP A 70 6.67 21.46 1.49
CA ASP A 70 6.30 20.78 0.25
C ASP A 70 7.35 19.74 -0.18
N ILE A 71 8.19 19.25 0.73
CA ILE A 71 9.30 18.32 0.45
C ILE A 71 8.88 17.04 -0.27
N TRP A 72 7.60 16.66 -0.18
CA TRP A 72 7.02 15.56 -0.96
C TRP A 72 7.17 15.78 -2.49
N LEU A 73 7.15 17.02 -2.99
CA LEU A 73 7.39 17.30 -4.41
C LEU A 73 8.77 16.85 -4.89
N ASN A 74 9.76 16.77 -3.99
CA ASN A 74 11.07 16.20 -4.30
C ASN A 74 11.04 14.68 -4.11
N GLU A 75 10.78 14.25 -2.88
CA GLU A 75 11.08 12.88 -2.45
C GLU A 75 10.01 11.88 -2.91
N SER A 76 8.75 12.28 -2.98
CA SER A 76 7.70 11.41 -3.53
C SER A 76 7.89 11.19 -5.03
N PHE A 77 8.27 12.24 -5.78
CA PHE A 77 8.55 12.12 -7.21
C PHE A 77 9.74 11.22 -7.47
N ALA A 78 10.79 11.35 -6.67
CA ALA A 78 11.97 10.51 -6.80
C ALA A 78 11.70 9.05 -6.40
N THR A 79 10.94 8.84 -5.32
CA THR A 79 10.50 7.50 -4.91
C THR A 79 9.60 6.87 -5.98
N TYR A 80 8.63 7.60 -6.53
CA TYR A 80 7.78 7.08 -7.61
C TYR A 80 8.57 6.82 -8.91
N SER A 81 9.63 7.58 -9.16
CA SER A 81 10.54 7.35 -10.28
C SER A 81 11.26 6.01 -10.21
N GLN A 82 11.45 5.44 -9.01
CA GLN A 82 11.91 4.07 -8.83
C GLN A 82 10.89 3.08 -9.43
N GLY A 83 9.60 3.25 -9.09
CA GLY A 83 8.50 2.49 -9.68
C GLY A 83 8.41 2.64 -11.20
N LEU A 84 8.56 3.86 -11.74
CA LEU A 84 8.60 4.10 -13.18
C LEU A 84 9.78 3.40 -13.86
N TRP A 85 10.96 3.37 -13.21
CA TRP A 85 12.11 2.63 -13.70
C TRP A 85 11.87 1.11 -13.69
N ILE A 86 11.27 0.57 -12.63
CA ILE A 86 10.85 -0.82 -12.56
C ILE A 86 9.89 -1.15 -13.70
N GLU A 87 8.88 -0.30 -13.95
CA GLU A 87 7.96 -0.46 -15.07
C GLU A 87 8.69 -0.49 -16.41
N HIS A 88 9.60 0.44 -16.64
CA HIS A 88 10.37 0.51 -17.88
C HIS A 88 11.20 -0.76 -18.13
N ARG A 89 11.78 -1.33 -17.08
CA ARG A 89 12.69 -2.48 -17.18
C ARG A 89 11.97 -3.81 -17.22
N GLN A 90 10.87 -3.94 -16.49
CA GLN A 90 10.25 -5.22 -16.13
C GLN A 90 8.75 -5.27 -16.48
N GLY A 91 8.14 -4.15 -16.86
CA GLY A 91 6.75 -4.04 -17.27
C GLY A 91 5.78 -3.71 -16.14
N ARG A 92 4.50 -3.51 -16.51
CA ARG A 92 3.44 -3.05 -15.60
C ARG A 92 3.21 -3.97 -14.41
N GLU A 93 3.34 -5.29 -14.57
CA GLU A 93 3.15 -6.22 -13.46
C GLU A 93 4.19 -6.02 -12.35
N ALA A 94 5.45 -5.73 -12.71
CA ALA A 94 6.50 -5.44 -11.74
C ALA A 94 6.26 -4.12 -10.99
N LEU A 95 5.76 -3.08 -11.70
CA LEU A 95 5.29 -1.86 -11.05
C LEU A 95 4.14 -2.15 -10.08
N ASN A 96 3.15 -2.95 -10.48
CA ASN A 96 2.03 -3.30 -9.60
C ASN A 96 2.50 -4.03 -8.35
N ASP A 97 3.51 -4.91 -8.45
CA ASP A 97 4.07 -5.61 -7.31
C ASP A 97 4.88 -4.69 -6.39
N TRP A 98 5.61 -3.71 -6.96
CA TRP A 98 6.27 -2.64 -6.21
C TRP A 98 5.23 -1.78 -5.45
N VAL A 99 4.18 -1.29 -6.12
CA VAL A 99 3.11 -0.51 -5.50
C VAL A 99 2.44 -1.28 -4.35
N LYS A 100 2.17 -2.58 -4.52
CA LYS A 100 1.62 -3.41 -3.43
C LYS A 100 2.60 -3.59 -2.26
N GLY A 101 3.89 -3.53 -2.52
CA GLY A 101 4.94 -3.56 -1.49
C GLY A 101 4.92 -2.27 -0.68
N GLU A 102 5.02 -1.13 -1.35
CA GLU A 102 4.97 0.20 -0.72
C GLU A 102 3.67 0.41 0.06
N TYR A 103 2.55 0.02 -0.52
CA TYR A 103 1.24 0.11 0.14
C TYR A 103 1.18 -0.68 1.44
N ARG A 104 1.70 -1.91 1.45
CA ARG A 104 1.75 -2.73 2.67
C ARG A 104 2.64 -2.09 3.72
N PHE A 105 3.81 -1.60 3.32
CA PHE A 105 4.73 -0.92 4.24
C PHE A 105 4.10 0.31 4.89
N VAL A 106 3.47 1.19 4.11
CA VAL A 106 2.78 2.38 4.63
C VAL A 106 1.60 1.98 5.52
N ALA A 107 0.78 1.00 5.10
CA ALA A 107 -0.36 0.53 5.88
C ALA A 107 0.06 -0.09 7.23
N GLU A 108 1.17 -0.84 7.27
CA GLU A 108 1.71 -1.44 8.50
C GLU A 108 2.33 -0.40 9.44
N SER A 109 2.77 0.74 8.90
CA SER A 109 3.45 1.81 9.64
C SER A 109 2.55 3.02 9.90
N LEU A 110 1.25 2.96 9.53
CA LEU A 110 0.37 4.12 9.47
C LEU A 110 0.26 4.88 10.81
N ASP A 111 0.40 4.19 11.94
CA ASP A 111 0.38 4.78 13.28
C ASP A 111 1.61 5.64 13.62
N GLN A 112 2.67 5.56 12.81
CA GLN A 112 3.93 6.27 12.93
C GLN A 112 4.16 7.28 11.82
N LEU A 113 3.30 7.32 10.80
CA LEU A 113 3.45 8.19 9.64
C LEU A 113 2.51 9.38 9.73
N VAL A 114 2.90 10.44 9.04
CA VAL A 114 2.08 11.63 8.81
C VAL A 114 1.75 11.75 7.32
N PRO A 115 0.67 12.47 6.95
CA PRO A 115 0.37 12.73 5.56
C PRO A 115 1.51 13.48 4.85
N PRO A 116 1.83 13.15 3.57
CA PRO A 116 2.97 13.72 2.87
C PRO A 116 2.94 15.24 2.70
N GLY A 117 1.75 15.84 2.65
CA GLY A 117 1.52 17.28 2.46
C GLY A 117 1.59 18.11 3.75
N GLU A 118 1.68 17.49 4.92
CA GLU A 118 1.90 18.18 6.20
C GLU A 118 3.02 17.53 7.04
N PRO A 119 4.25 17.45 6.52
CA PRO A 119 5.35 16.86 7.27
C PRO A 119 5.74 17.77 8.44
N PRO A 120 6.03 17.22 9.63
CA PRO A 120 6.52 17.99 10.77
C PRO A 120 7.93 18.53 10.48
N ALA A 121 8.19 19.76 10.94
CA ALA A 121 9.44 20.45 10.64
C ALA A 121 10.70 19.76 11.22
N ASP A 122 10.55 18.90 12.23
CA ASP A 122 11.64 18.11 12.82
C ASP A 122 11.77 16.70 12.24
N ASP A 123 10.89 16.31 11.31
CA ASP A 123 10.91 15.00 10.63
C ASP A 123 10.41 15.12 9.17
N LEU A 124 11.06 15.98 8.40
CA LEU A 124 10.73 16.26 6.99
C LEU A 124 10.99 15.09 6.04
N PHE A 125 11.85 14.14 6.43
CA PHE A 125 12.32 13.06 5.57
C PHE A 125 11.81 11.68 6.05
N ASN A 126 10.52 11.62 6.36
CA ASN A 126 9.86 10.41 6.87
C ASN A 126 9.17 9.61 5.76
N SER A 127 8.84 8.35 6.02
CA SER A 127 8.20 7.46 5.04
C SER A 127 6.81 7.88 4.54
N GLY A 128 6.12 8.80 5.23
CA GLY A 128 4.92 9.45 4.68
C GLY A 128 5.26 10.32 3.47
N VAL A 129 6.34 11.10 3.56
CA VAL A 129 6.84 11.93 2.45
C VAL A 129 7.34 11.06 1.28
N TYR A 130 8.06 9.98 1.55
CA TYR A 130 8.64 9.13 0.50
C TYR A 130 7.61 8.15 -0.07
N ASP A 131 7.19 7.18 0.73
CA ASP A 131 6.51 5.98 0.28
C ASP A 131 5.01 6.25 0.07
N TRP A 132 4.36 6.91 1.03
CA TRP A 132 2.95 7.31 0.87
C TRP A 132 2.80 8.36 -0.24
N GLY A 133 3.66 9.37 -0.27
CA GLY A 133 3.62 10.35 -1.35
C GLY A 133 3.79 9.72 -2.74
N ALA A 134 4.65 8.71 -2.88
CA ALA A 134 4.80 7.96 -4.14
C ALA A 134 3.55 7.15 -4.50
N LEU A 135 2.85 6.57 -3.52
CA LEU A 135 1.53 5.96 -3.73
C LEU A 135 0.50 6.99 -4.19
N GLY A 136 0.53 8.21 -3.64
CA GLY A 136 -0.31 9.32 -4.07
C GLY A 136 -0.07 9.70 -5.53
N LEU A 137 1.19 9.77 -5.98
CA LEU A 137 1.51 10.00 -7.39
C LEU A 137 1.07 8.85 -8.30
N HIS A 138 1.19 7.60 -7.84
CA HIS A 138 0.66 6.46 -8.59
C HIS A 138 -0.87 6.50 -8.71
N ALA A 139 -1.56 6.83 -7.62
CA ALA A 139 -3.01 6.98 -7.61
C ALA A 139 -3.45 8.13 -8.51
N LEU A 140 -2.69 9.22 -8.57
CA LEU A 140 -2.97 10.33 -9.49
C LEU A 140 -2.90 9.84 -10.93
N ARG A 141 -1.87 9.07 -11.28
CA ARG A 141 -1.75 8.45 -12.61
C ARG A 141 -2.95 7.55 -12.95
N LEU A 142 -3.49 6.81 -11.99
CA LEU A 142 -4.69 6.01 -12.20
C LEU A 142 -5.95 6.89 -12.38
N GLU A 143 -6.07 7.97 -11.62
CA GLU A 143 -7.20 8.90 -11.67
C GLU A 143 -7.28 9.67 -13.00
N VAL A 144 -6.15 10.25 -13.45
CA VAL A 144 -6.11 11.09 -14.66
C VAL A 144 -5.78 10.31 -15.94
N GLY A 145 -5.29 9.08 -15.81
CA GLY A 145 -4.81 8.23 -16.89
C GLY A 145 -3.35 8.49 -17.29
N ASP A 146 -2.71 7.49 -17.91
CA ASP A 146 -1.28 7.53 -18.28
C ASP A 146 -0.91 8.75 -19.13
N ASP A 147 -1.66 9.03 -20.20
CA ASP A 147 -1.35 10.14 -21.12
C ASP A 147 -1.37 11.49 -20.38
N SER A 148 -2.47 11.80 -19.67
CA SER A 148 -2.61 13.05 -18.91
C SER A 148 -1.56 13.16 -17.80
N PHE A 149 -1.20 12.05 -17.16
CA PHE A 149 -0.20 12.04 -16.09
C PHE A 149 1.19 12.39 -16.62
N PHE A 150 1.65 11.74 -17.68
CA PHE A 150 2.98 12.03 -18.24
C PHE A 150 3.02 13.40 -18.93
N ASP A 151 1.91 13.84 -19.54
CA ASP A 151 1.79 15.22 -20.04
C ASP A 151 1.84 16.25 -18.89
N THR A 152 1.27 15.92 -17.72
CA THR A 152 1.36 16.76 -16.51
C THR A 152 2.81 16.89 -16.06
N LEU A 153 3.57 15.79 -15.99
CA LEU A 153 4.98 15.82 -15.58
C LEU A 153 5.84 16.69 -16.51
N GLN A 154 5.67 16.53 -17.83
CA GLN A 154 6.37 17.34 -18.82
C GLN A 154 5.96 18.80 -18.75
N THR A 155 4.66 19.09 -18.63
CA THR A 155 4.14 20.45 -18.54
C THR A 155 4.62 21.15 -17.26
N TYR A 156 4.63 20.43 -16.14
CA TYR A 156 5.13 20.93 -14.87
C TYR A 156 6.61 21.28 -14.95
N PHE A 157 7.44 20.37 -15.48
CA PHE A 157 8.85 20.66 -15.72
C PHE A 157 9.04 21.88 -16.65
N ASP A 158 8.34 21.91 -17.79
CA ASP A 158 8.47 23.00 -18.77
C ASP A 158 8.06 24.36 -18.21
N ARG A 159 7.03 24.41 -17.36
CA ARG A 159 6.54 25.65 -16.72
C ARG A 159 7.52 26.21 -15.70
N PHE A 160 8.17 25.34 -14.93
CA PHE A 160 8.83 25.75 -13.67
C PHE A 160 10.34 25.47 -13.60
N GLN A 161 10.94 24.87 -14.63
CA GLN A 161 12.39 24.63 -14.66
C GLN A 161 13.20 25.92 -14.40
N GLY A 162 14.19 25.82 -13.52
CA GLY A 162 15.03 26.93 -13.07
C GLY A 162 14.39 27.84 -12.00
N GLY A 163 13.24 27.45 -11.44
CA GLY A 163 12.48 28.21 -10.47
C GLY A 163 12.14 27.45 -9.18
N ASN A 164 11.32 28.10 -8.35
CA ASN A 164 10.79 27.55 -7.11
C ASN A 164 9.27 27.34 -7.23
N VAL A 165 8.75 26.27 -6.65
CA VAL A 165 7.34 25.86 -6.74
C VAL A 165 6.73 25.50 -5.40
N THR A 166 5.41 25.61 -5.30
CA THR A 166 4.60 25.09 -4.19
C THR A 166 3.80 23.85 -4.60
N ALA A 167 3.16 23.19 -3.64
CA ALA A 167 2.20 22.12 -3.93
C ALA A 167 1.07 22.59 -4.87
N ASP A 168 0.56 23.80 -4.67
CA ASP A 168 -0.50 24.39 -5.50
C ASP A 168 -0.07 24.49 -6.99
N ASP A 169 1.18 24.85 -7.28
CA ASP A 169 1.68 24.94 -8.65
C ASP A 169 1.60 23.58 -9.39
N PHE A 170 1.88 22.48 -8.68
CA PHE A 170 1.74 21.13 -9.24
C PHE A 170 0.28 20.72 -9.40
N ILE A 171 -0.56 21.00 -8.39
CA ILE A 171 -1.99 20.69 -8.40
C ILE A 171 -2.68 21.41 -9.57
N GLU A 172 -2.47 22.73 -9.71
CA GLU A 172 -3.00 23.53 -10.81
C GLU A 172 -2.54 23.00 -12.17
N THR A 173 -1.28 22.54 -12.28
CA THR A 173 -0.78 21.95 -13.52
C THR A 173 -1.45 20.62 -13.85
N ALA A 174 -1.70 19.77 -12.85
CA ALA A 174 -2.42 18.52 -13.04
C ALA A 174 -3.89 18.75 -13.44
N GLU A 175 -4.56 19.73 -12.83
CA GLU A 175 -5.94 20.12 -13.16
C GLU A 175 -6.03 20.71 -14.58
N ASP A 176 -5.11 21.60 -14.95
CA ASP A 176 -5.02 22.21 -16.28
C ASP A 176 -4.88 21.16 -17.40
N VAL A 177 -4.00 20.17 -17.20
CA VAL A 177 -3.69 19.16 -18.22
C VAL A 177 -4.77 18.10 -18.29
N SER A 178 -5.25 17.62 -17.14
CA SER A 178 -6.28 16.56 -17.09
C SER A 178 -7.69 17.10 -17.38
N GLY A 179 -7.95 18.38 -17.13
CA GLY A 179 -9.28 18.98 -17.15
C GLY A 179 -10.20 18.49 -16.01
N LEU A 180 -9.64 17.90 -14.97
CA LEU A 180 -10.36 17.41 -13.79
C LEU A 180 -10.16 18.36 -12.61
N GLU A 181 -11.14 18.41 -11.70
CA GLU A 181 -11.01 19.04 -10.38
C GLU A 181 -10.39 18.02 -9.42
N LEU A 182 -9.15 18.28 -8.96
CA LEU A 182 -8.32 17.33 -8.22
C LEU A 182 -8.14 17.71 -6.76
N SER A 183 -8.67 18.85 -6.29
CA SER A 183 -8.51 19.24 -4.87
C SER A 183 -8.95 18.13 -3.90
N ALA A 184 -10.10 17.49 -4.14
CA ALA A 184 -10.58 16.38 -3.31
C ALA A 184 -9.74 15.09 -3.44
N PHE A 185 -8.97 14.95 -4.51
CA PHE A 185 -7.99 13.88 -4.67
C PHE A 185 -6.76 14.17 -3.81
N PHE A 186 -6.20 15.38 -3.91
CA PHE A 186 -5.01 15.78 -3.17
C PHE A 186 -5.27 15.84 -1.66
N ASP A 187 -6.41 16.39 -1.23
CA ASP A 187 -6.86 16.35 0.17
C ASP A 187 -6.81 14.92 0.74
N ARG A 188 -7.28 13.95 -0.05
CA ARG A 188 -7.37 12.56 0.36
C ARG A 188 -6.00 11.86 0.42
N TRP A 189 -5.11 12.14 -0.53
CA TRP A 189 -3.84 11.42 -0.66
C TRP A 189 -2.67 12.07 0.07
N PHE A 190 -2.69 13.39 0.22
CA PHE A 190 -1.55 14.16 0.72
C PHE A 190 -1.83 14.83 2.07
N TYR A 191 -3.09 15.08 2.43
CA TYR A 191 -3.43 15.85 3.64
C TYR A 191 -4.27 15.08 4.68
N SER A 192 -4.86 13.95 4.31
CA SER A 192 -5.68 13.12 5.20
C SER A 192 -4.83 12.08 5.96
N GLU A 193 -5.16 11.84 7.24
CA GLU A 193 -4.52 10.81 8.09
C GLU A 193 -4.91 9.37 7.67
N ASP A 194 -6.02 9.20 6.94
CA ASP A 194 -6.43 7.89 6.42
C ASP A 194 -5.73 7.59 5.10
N LEU A 195 -4.95 6.50 5.05
CA LEU A 195 -4.37 5.99 3.79
C LEU A 195 -5.51 5.54 2.83
N PRO A 196 -5.59 6.08 1.61
CA PRO A 196 -6.69 5.74 0.68
C PRO A 196 -6.49 4.39 -0.01
N ALA A 197 -7.59 3.77 -0.45
CA ALA A 197 -7.58 2.53 -1.24
C ALA A 197 -7.09 2.75 -2.68
N ILE A 198 -6.52 1.69 -3.29
CA ILE A 198 -6.23 1.59 -4.73
C ILE A 198 -7.00 0.37 -5.28
N PRO A 199 -8.29 0.52 -5.63
CA PRO A 199 -9.16 -0.59 -6.05
C PRO A 199 -8.65 -1.36 -7.29
N GLU A 200 -7.98 -0.69 -8.22
CA GLU A 200 -7.41 -1.26 -9.44
C GLU A 200 -6.38 -2.37 -9.14
N LEU A 201 -5.74 -2.29 -7.97
CA LEU A 201 -4.77 -3.26 -7.48
C LEU A 201 -5.33 -4.12 -6.34
N GLY A 202 -6.60 -3.93 -5.97
CA GLY A 202 -7.24 -4.62 -4.84
C GLY A 202 -6.68 -4.20 -3.47
N LEU A 203 -6.12 -2.99 -3.37
CA LEU A 203 -5.50 -2.46 -2.16
C LEU A 203 -6.49 -1.60 -1.39
N THR A 204 -6.64 -1.83 -0.09
CA THR A 204 -7.49 -1.01 0.80
C THR A 204 -6.76 -0.84 2.12
N ALA A 205 -6.70 0.39 2.62
CA ALA A 205 -5.96 0.74 3.82
C ALA A 205 -6.91 1.07 4.97
N THR A 206 -8.16 0.63 4.84
CA THR A 206 -8.92 0.32 6.03
C THR A 206 -8.08 -0.68 6.82
N PRO A 207 -7.63 -0.33 8.04
CA PRO A 207 -7.17 -1.36 8.94
C PRO A 207 -8.35 -2.34 9.03
N LEU A 208 -8.16 -3.60 8.63
CA LEU A 208 -9.09 -4.67 9.04
C LEU A 208 -8.95 -4.96 10.55
N VAL A 209 -8.49 -3.98 11.32
CA VAL A 209 -8.57 -3.95 12.77
C VAL A 209 -10.02 -3.68 13.13
N GLY A 210 -10.75 -4.75 13.44
CA GLY A 210 -12.15 -4.67 13.87
C GLY A 210 -13.19 -5.00 12.81
N GLN A 211 -12.81 -5.27 11.56
CA GLN A 211 -13.71 -5.97 10.65
C GLN A 211 -13.68 -7.47 10.96
N THR A 212 -14.86 -8.04 11.17
CA THR A 212 -15.06 -9.43 11.55
C THR A 212 -14.90 -10.40 10.38
N GLY A 213 -14.41 -9.97 9.20
CA GLY A 213 -14.25 -10.82 8.03
C GLY A 213 -13.92 -10.08 6.73
N VAL A 214 -13.92 -10.82 5.63
CA VAL A 214 -13.66 -10.41 4.25
C VAL A 214 -14.98 -10.42 3.48
N ASN A 215 -15.47 -9.26 3.06
CA ASN A 215 -16.68 -9.16 2.26
C ASN A 215 -16.37 -9.33 0.77
N LEU A 216 -16.79 -10.46 0.19
CA LEU A 216 -16.69 -10.71 -1.25
C LEU A 216 -18.06 -10.73 -1.94
N SER A 217 -19.12 -10.18 -1.33
CA SER A 217 -20.49 -10.22 -1.85
C SER A 217 -20.62 -9.63 -3.27
N ASP A 218 -19.85 -8.59 -3.60
CA ASP A 218 -19.90 -7.94 -4.92
C ASP A 218 -19.23 -8.76 -6.04
N PHE A 219 -18.46 -9.79 -5.69
CA PHE A 219 -17.74 -10.65 -6.63
C PHE A 219 -18.53 -11.92 -6.98
N ALA A 220 -19.86 -11.90 -6.85
CA ALA A 220 -20.72 -13.06 -7.07
C ALA A 220 -20.44 -13.75 -8.43
N GLY A 221 -20.20 -15.06 -8.38
CA GLY A 221 -19.88 -15.88 -9.56
C GLY A 221 -18.42 -15.85 -10.00
N GLN A 222 -17.54 -15.15 -9.27
CA GLN A 222 -16.10 -15.13 -9.50
C GLN A 222 -15.36 -15.95 -8.43
N PHE A 223 -14.11 -16.32 -8.72
CA PHE A 223 -13.18 -16.82 -7.72
C PHE A 223 -12.13 -15.74 -7.44
N VAL A 224 -11.99 -15.35 -6.18
CA VAL A 224 -11.05 -14.34 -5.72
C VAL A 224 -9.82 -15.05 -5.16
N LYS A 225 -8.64 -14.72 -5.69
CA LYS A 225 -7.37 -15.22 -5.17
C LYS A 225 -7.02 -14.43 -3.91
N ALA A 226 -6.84 -15.13 -2.80
CA ALA A 226 -6.44 -14.57 -1.51
C ALA A 226 -5.06 -15.12 -1.13
N THR A 227 -4.19 -14.25 -0.64
CA THR A 227 -2.90 -14.61 -0.06
C THR A 227 -2.92 -14.24 1.41
N VAL A 228 -2.46 -15.17 2.23
CA VAL A 228 -2.64 -15.17 3.68
C VAL A 228 -1.32 -15.52 4.34
N ASN A 229 -0.82 -14.63 5.19
CA ASN A 229 0.35 -14.90 6.02
C ASN A 229 -0.08 -15.28 7.43
N VAL A 230 0.26 -16.50 7.84
CA VAL A 230 0.05 -16.96 9.21
C VAL A 230 1.40 -17.07 9.89
N SER A 231 1.62 -16.29 10.94
CA SER A 231 2.79 -16.40 11.81
C SER A 231 2.39 -17.06 13.13
N GLN A 232 3.00 -18.22 13.43
CA GLN A 232 2.90 -18.85 14.74
C GLN A 232 4.17 -18.58 15.54
N GLU A 233 4.12 -17.71 16.54
CA GLU A 233 5.29 -17.34 17.35
C GLU A 233 5.76 -18.45 18.30
N THR A 234 4.92 -19.43 18.63
CA THR A 234 5.29 -20.54 19.53
C THR A 234 4.85 -21.90 19.01
N VAL A 235 5.82 -22.78 18.70
CA VAL A 235 5.64 -24.20 18.33
C VAL A 235 5.03 -25.08 19.44
N ALA A 236 4.76 -24.50 20.62
CA ALA A 236 4.21 -25.21 21.77
C ALA A 236 2.71 -25.52 21.65
N TYR A 237 1.99 -24.86 20.75
CA TYR A 237 0.54 -24.99 20.61
C TYR A 237 0.15 -25.35 19.16
N ASN A 238 -0.71 -26.36 19.00
CA ASN A 238 -1.18 -26.82 17.69
C ASN A 238 -2.34 -25.95 17.18
N ASN A 239 -2.15 -24.64 17.14
CA ASN A 239 -3.21 -23.70 16.77
C ASN A 239 -3.51 -23.82 15.27
N LYS A 240 -4.80 -23.80 14.90
CA LYS A 240 -5.24 -23.85 13.51
C LYS A 240 -6.11 -22.65 13.18
N GLY A 241 -5.75 -21.91 12.14
CA GLY A 241 -6.56 -20.83 11.60
C GLY A 241 -7.46 -21.30 10.47
N GLY A 242 -8.46 -20.51 10.10
CA GLY A 242 -9.28 -20.77 8.94
C GLY A 242 -10.31 -19.69 8.68
N PHE A 243 -11.16 -19.92 7.68
CA PHE A 243 -12.30 -19.07 7.38
C PHE A 243 -13.59 -19.87 7.31
N TYR A 244 -14.70 -19.29 7.75
CA TYR A 244 -16.05 -19.78 7.50
C TYR A 244 -16.87 -18.71 6.78
N ALA A 245 -17.87 -19.13 6.00
CA ALA A 245 -18.78 -18.19 5.37
C ALA A 245 -19.88 -17.75 6.34
N VAL A 246 -20.37 -16.52 6.19
CA VAL A 246 -21.58 -16.00 6.82
C VAL A 246 -22.52 -15.45 5.75
N ASP A 247 -23.80 -15.44 6.10
CA ASP A 247 -24.90 -14.98 5.26
C ASP A 247 -24.92 -13.46 5.13
N ASN A 248 -24.39 -12.73 6.12
CA ASN A 248 -24.40 -11.28 6.17
C ASN A 248 -23.28 -10.69 7.06
N PRO A 249 -23.02 -9.37 6.99
CA PRO A 249 -22.03 -8.70 7.84
C PRO A 249 -22.30 -8.81 9.35
N GLU A 250 -23.55 -9.04 9.76
CA GLU A 250 -23.92 -9.29 11.16
C GLU A 250 -23.43 -10.65 11.69
N GLY A 251 -22.84 -11.49 10.82
CA GLY A 251 -22.23 -12.76 11.19
C GLY A 251 -23.19 -13.94 11.23
N ILE A 252 -24.38 -13.85 10.65
CA ILE A 252 -25.33 -14.98 10.69
C ILE A 252 -24.76 -16.17 9.91
N VAL A 253 -24.70 -17.35 10.54
CA VAL A 253 -24.36 -18.61 9.87
C VAL A 253 -25.63 -19.39 9.54
N ILE A 254 -25.61 -20.12 8.43
CA ILE A 254 -26.70 -21.05 8.06
C ILE A 254 -26.21 -22.46 8.35
N ASP A 255 -26.77 -23.17 9.34
CA ASP A 255 -26.33 -24.55 9.60
C ASP A 255 -26.55 -25.40 8.33
N PRO A 256 -25.49 -25.93 7.70
CA PRO A 256 -25.61 -26.61 6.40
C PRO A 256 -26.43 -27.90 6.47
N LEU A 257 -26.69 -28.42 7.68
CA LEU A 257 -27.52 -29.62 7.86
C LEU A 257 -29.01 -29.30 7.99
N THR A 258 -29.35 -28.16 8.56
CA THR A 258 -30.74 -27.83 8.94
C THR A 258 -31.31 -26.65 8.16
N GLY A 259 -30.46 -25.83 7.54
CA GLY A 259 -30.83 -24.57 6.88
C GLY A 259 -31.23 -23.46 7.85
N ILE A 260 -31.07 -23.66 9.15
CA ILE A 260 -31.43 -22.67 10.17
C ILE A 260 -30.38 -21.57 10.20
N ARG A 261 -30.85 -20.32 10.22
CA ARG A 261 -30.03 -19.12 10.46
C ARG A 261 -29.76 -18.99 11.95
N ILE A 262 -28.48 -18.87 12.32
CA ILE A 262 -28.02 -18.80 13.70
C ILE A 262 -27.16 -17.54 13.83
N ALA A 263 -27.57 -16.62 14.70
CA ALA A 263 -26.84 -15.38 14.97
C ALA A 263 -25.72 -15.59 16.01
N PRO A 264 -24.68 -14.75 16.02
CA PRO A 264 -23.67 -14.78 17.08
C PRO A 264 -24.30 -14.75 18.48
N GLY A 265 -23.90 -15.70 19.33
CA GLY A 265 -24.41 -15.84 20.70
C GLY A 265 -25.66 -16.70 20.87
N GLU A 266 -26.23 -17.20 19.77
CA GLU A 266 -27.25 -18.24 19.81
C GLU A 266 -26.62 -19.64 19.95
N PRO A 267 -27.27 -20.57 20.69
CA PRO A 267 -26.72 -21.92 20.90
C PRO A 267 -26.43 -22.64 19.58
N GLY A 268 -25.22 -23.19 19.45
CA GLY A 268 -24.83 -23.98 18.28
C GLY A 268 -24.22 -23.17 17.14
N TYR A 269 -24.04 -21.85 17.32
CA TYR A 269 -23.35 -20.99 16.36
C TYR A 269 -21.97 -21.54 16.00
N ALA A 270 -21.12 -21.82 16.99
CA ALA A 270 -19.75 -22.28 16.74
C ALA A 270 -19.70 -23.60 15.95
N ALA A 271 -20.64 -24.51 16.22
CA ALA A 271 -20.76 -25.77 15.51
C ALA A 271 -21.20 -25.57 14.05
N ALA A 272 -22.12 -24.64 13.79
CA ALA A 272 -22.54 -24.31 12.44
C ALA A 272 -21.42 -23.59 11.66
N ALA A 273 -20.74 -22.64 12.28
CA ALA A 273 -19.59 -21.94 11.72
C ALA A 273 -18.46 -22.90 11.31
N LEU A 274 -18.09 -23.85 12.19
CA LEU A 274 -17.05 -24.83 11.89
C LEU A 274 -17.41 -25.79 10.75
N LYS A 275 -18.69 -26.16 10.61
CA LYS A 275 -19.15 -26.94 9.45
C LYS A 275 -19.10 -26.15 8.15
N GLN A 276 -19.23 -24.82 8.23
CA GLN A 276 -19.05 -23.91 7.11
C GLN A 276 -17.57 -23.53 6.87
N SER A 277 -16.62 -24.13 7.59
CA SER A 277 -15.20 -23.87 7.34
C SER A 277 -14.85 -24.18 5.88
N VAL A 278 -14.41 -23.15 5.17
CA VAL A 278 -14.05 -23.24 3.76
C VAL A 278 -12.56 -23.48 3.56
N ARG A 279 -11.73 -23.15 4.55
CA ARG A 279 -10.28 -23.32 4.50
C ARG A 279 -9.69 -23.40 5.89
N THR A 280 -8.73 -24.31 6.08
CA THR A 280 -7.79 -24.29 7.22
C THR A 280 -6.45 -23.74 6.74
N LEU A 281 -5.79 -22.97 7.59
CA LEU A 281 -4.53 -22.32 7.31
C LEU A 281 -3.43 -22.93 8.20
N ASP A 282 -2.32 -23.30 7.58
CA ASP A 282 -1.09 -23.72 8.25
C ASP A 282 -0.16 -22.52 8.55
N ASN A 283 1.04 -22.74 9.10
CA ASN A 283 2.02 -21.68 9.30
C ASN A 283 2.71 -21.30 7.97
N GLY A 284 3.01 -20.00 7.79
CA GLY A 284 3.62 -19.45 6.59
C GLY A 284 2.62 -18.90 5.57
N GLU A 285 3.15 -18.34 4.49
CA GLU A 285 2.37 -17.76 3.39
C GLU A 285 1.57 -18.84 2.66
N GLN A 286 0.27 -18.60 2.50
CA GLN A 286 -0.63 -19.47 1.78
C GLN A 286 -1.49 -18.69 0.82
N THR A 287 -1.49 -19.15 -0.42
CA THR A 287 -2.36 -18.62 -1.46
C THR A 287 -3.48 -19.62 -1.75
N PHE A 288 -4.71 -19.15 -1.78
CA PHE A 288 -5.89 -19.95 -2.12
C PHE A 288 -6.96 -19.10 -2.82
N THR A 289 -8.02 -19.74 -3.27
CA THR A 289 -9.15 -19.06 -3.92
C THR A 289 -10.39 -19.15 -3.03
N LEU A 290 -11.05 -18.03 -2.82
CA LEU A 290 -12.37 -17.92 -2.22
C LEU A 290 -13.42 -17.71 -3.30
N GLN A 291 -14.63 -18.19 -3.06
CA GLN A 291 -15.74 -17.95 -3.97
C GLN A 291 -16.32 -16.56 -3.67
N GLY A 292 -16.44 -15.71 -4.68
CA GLY A 292 -17.15 -14.44 -4.54
C GLY A 292 -18.66 -14.64 -4.37
N GLY A 293 -19.33 -13.64 -3.82
CA GLY A 293 -20.73 -13.68 -3.41
C GLY A 293 -20.96 -13.97 -1.93
N PHE A 294 -19.90 -14.08 -1.12
CA PHE A 294 -19.96 -14.45 0.29
C PHE A 294 -19.16 -13.49 1.17
N TYR A 295 -19.49 -13.48 2.46
CA TYR A 295 -18.67 -12.85 3.50
C TYR A 295 -17.93 -13.94 4.28
N TYR A 296 -16.61 -13.82 4.44
CA TYR A 296 -15.76 -14.83 5.07
C TYR A 296 -15.17 -14.34 6.38
N VAL A 297 -15.36 -15.08 7.47
CA VAL A 297 -14.92 -14.69 8.80
C VAL A 297 -13.74 -15.56 9.22
N PRO A 298 -12.61 -14.98 9.67
CA PRO A 298 -11.51 -15.78 10.19
C PRO A 298 -11.89 -16.42 11.54
N TYR A 299 -11.29 -17.57 11.84
CA TYR A 299 -11.38 -18.23 13.12
C TYR A 299 -10.07 -18.88 13.54
N LEU A 300 -9.96 -19.24 14.82
CA LEU A 300 -8.89 -20.06 15.37
C LEU A 300 -9.44 -21.21 16.20
N LEU A 301 -8.78 -22.37 16.10
CA LEU A 301 -8.89 -23.46 17.05
C LEU A 301 -7.61 -23.52 17.87
N ALA A 302 -7.70 -23.23 19.17
CA ALA A 302 -6.55 -23.43 20.05
C ALA A 302 -6.25 -24.93 20.19
N ASN A 303 -4.98 -25.30 20.04
CA ASN A 303 -4.53 -26.69 20.02
C ASN A 303 -5.27 -27.61 19.02
N GLY A 304 -5.93 -27.03 18.02
CA GLY A 304 -6.72 -27.77 17.03
C GLY A 304 -7.98 -28.39 17.63
N ASN A 305 -8.38 -27.97 18.83
CA ASN A 305 -9.57 -28.47 19.51
C ASN A 305 -10.80 -27.66 19.06
N PRO A 306 -11.81 -28.29 18.43
CA PRO A 306 -13.05 -27.62 18.02
C PRO A 306 -13.85 -26.98 19.16
N LYS A 307 -13.58 -27.39 20.41
CA LYS A 307 -14.20 -26.78 21.60
C LYS A 307 -13.53 -25.48 22.02
N ASP A 308 -12.32 -25.21 21.53
CA ASP A 308 -11.56 -24.00 21.83
C ASP A 308 -11.56 -23.13 20.56
N PHE A 309 -12.77 -22.80 20.09
CA PHE A 309 -13.04 -22.01 18.90
C PHE A 309 -13.10 -20.52 19.24
N TYR A 310 -12.41 -19.72 18.44
CA TYR A 310 -12.35 -18.28 18.59
C TYR A 310 -12.66 -17.59 17.26
N THR A 311 -13.48 -16.56 17.34
CA THR A 311 -13.92 -15.74 16.19
C THR A 311 -13.94 -14.25 16.60
N PRO A 312 -13.77 -13.31 15.64
CA PRO A 312 -13.89 -11.88 15.88
C PRO A 312 -15.22 -11.45 16.50
N PHE A 313 -16.32 -12.18 16.25
CA PHE A 313 -17.61 -11.93 16.91
C PHE A 313 -17.57 -12.36 18.37
N ALA A 314 -17.47 -11.41 19.30
CA ALA A 314 -17.35 -11.68 20.74
C ALA A 314 -18.47 -12.60 21.28
N ASP A 315 -19.73 -12.35 20.88
CA ASP A 315 -20.88 -13.14 21.33
C ASP A 315 -20.90 -14.57 20.77
N ALA A 316 -20.23 -14.84 19.64
CA ALA A 316 -20.13 -16.18 19.08
C ALA A 316 -19.28 -17.14 19.93
N ASN A 317 -18.50 -16.62 20.88
CA ASN A 317 -17.65 -17.42 21.78
C ASN A 317 -18.39 -17.79 23.10
N ARG A 318 -19.69 -17.52 23.23
CA ARG A 318 -20.46 -17.86 24.44
C ARG A 318 -20.44 -19.34 24.80
N ASP A 319 -20.25 -20.19 23.80
CA ASP A 319 -20.21 -21.64 23.93
C ASP A 319 -18.84 -22.15 24.45
N ALA A 320 -17.81 -21.29 24.47
CA ALA A 320 -16.44 -21.58 24.93
C ALA A 320 -15.66 -20.30 25.28
N LEU A 321 -15.46 -19.99 26.57
CA LEU A 321 -14.69 -18.80 27.00
C LEU A 321 -13.28 -19.16 27.48
N ASN A 322 -12.27 -18.59 26.82
CA ASN A 322 -11.26 -17.70 27.42
C ASN A 322 -10.47 -16.95 26.33
N HIS A 323 -10.58 -15.63 26.37
CA HIS A 323 -10.18 -14.63 25.37
C HIS A 323 -8.80 -14.86 24.70
N VAL A 324 -8.80 -14.85 23.36
CA VAL A 324 -7.62 -14.62 22.51
C VAL A 324 -7.99 -13.50 21.53
N GLN A 325 -7.17 -12.45 21.48
CA GLN A 325 -7.24 -11.42 20.44
C GLN A 325 -6.45 -11.89 19.23
N PHE A 326 -7.04 -11.78 18.05
CA PHE A 326 -6.37 -12.04 16.78
C PHE A 326 -5.65 -10.80 16.30
N PHE A 327 -4.38 -10.96 15.97
CA PHE A 327 -3.64 -10.07 15.09
C PHE A 327 -3.50 -10.85 13.78
N VAL A 328 -4.27 -10.46 12.78
CA VAL A 328 -4.11 -11.00 11.43
C VAL A 328 -3.53 -9.87 10.60
N THR A 329 -2.25 -10.00 10.25
CA THR A 329 -1.58 -9.15 9.28
C THR A 329 -1.66 -9.84 7.91
N TRP A 330 -2.09 -9.11 6.89
CA TRP A 330 -2.26 -9.62 5.52
C TRP A 330 -1.14 -9.13 4.61
#